data_AF-A0A4V6I1Z8-F1
#
_entry.id   AF-A0A4V6I1Z8-F1
#
_cell.length_a   1.000
_cell.length_b   1.000
_cell.length_c   1.000
_cell.angle_alpha   90.00
_cell.angle_beta   90.00
_cell.angle_gamma   90.00
#
_symmetry.space_group_name_H-M   'P 1'
#
loop_
_entity.id
_entity.type
_entity.pdbx_description
1 polymer ?
#
loop_
_entity_poly.entity_id
_entity_poly.type
_entity_poly.pdbx_seq_one_letter_code
_entity_poly.pdbx_strand_id
1 'polypeptide(L)'
;MNKVQLEVFAFEAGVDYLPYYKKLCLQIKDNQTLRDLLVFLQQEISGYACDMEHLALRINGIAIFENLNLIDVAQRFGDEWQIEPMSVYYAYKDLLVDKKALRKKYDVFFAWADFLNAEEREELDKYLLLNLITPMSNDEYLGDGFFLYLKWLLSRHPEKLNELLEWIVQPQSGILNFVNLADMVYPRGNTLDEEMWELISLVLSTKHKQFAHLHTLKEI
;
A
#
# COMPACT_ATOMS: atom_id res chain seq x y z
N MET A 1 -7.18 -27.29 13.02
CA MET A 1 -6.74 -27.45 11.62
C MET A 1 -5.31 -26.95 11.59
N ASN A 2 -4.33 -27.80 11.27
CA ASN A 2 -2.92 -27.48 11.54
C ASN A 2 -2.05 -27.52 10.27
N LYS A 3 -2.66 -27.64 9.08
CA LYS A 3 -1.96 -27.77 7.81
C LYS A 3 -2.55 -26.79 6.82
N VAL A 4 -1.70 -26.05 6.11
CA VAL A 4 -2.07 -25.04 5.11
C VAL A 4 -1.31 -25.33 3.83
N GLN A 5 -2.03 -25.31 2.70
CA GLN A 5 -1.47 -25.35 1.36
C GLN A 5 -1.12 -23.94 0.93
N LEU A 6 0.12 -23.74 0.46
CA LEU A 6 0.62 -22.45 0.03
C LEU A 6 0.86 -22.46 -1.47
N GLU A 7 0.41 -21.41 -2.15
CA GLU A 7 0.85 -21.05 -3.49
C GLU A 7 1.65 -19.76 -3.41
N VAL A 8 2.97 -19.88 -3.54
CA VAL A 8 3.91 -18.81 -3.19
C VAL A 8 4.49 -18.20 -4.46
N PHE A 9 4.27 -16.90 -4.66
CA PHE A 9 4.81 -16.14 -5.78
C PHE A 9 6.34 -16.19 -5.78
N ALA A 10 6.92 -16.52 -6.93
CA ALA A 10 8.35 -16.51 -7.19
C ALA A 10 8.64 -15.84 -8.53
N PHE A 11 9.62 -14.92 -8.53
CA PHE A 11 9.99 -14.13 -9.71
C PHE A 11 11.28 -13.37 -9.44
N GLU A 12 12.16 -13.24 -10.44
CA GLU A 12 13.30 -12.33 -10.41
C GLU A 12 13.37 -11.48 -11.68
N ALA A 13 13.21 -10.16 -11.51
CA ALA A 13 13.20 -9.21 -12.62
C ALA A 13 14.54 -9.20 -13.36
N GLY A 14 14.49 -9.32 -14.68
CA GLY A 14 15.67 -9.40 -15.54
C GLY A 14 16.30 -10.79 -15.64
N VAL A 15 15.79 -11.78 -14.89
CA VAL A 15 16.21 -13.19 -14.98
C VAL A 15 15.05 -14.05 -15.51
N ASP A 16 13.89 -13.96 -14.86
CA ASP A 16 12.73 -14.76 -15.20
C ASP A 16 11.90 -14.10 -16.31
N TYR A 17 11.35 -14.93 -17.20
CA TYR A 17 10.46 -14.47 -18.28
C TYR A 17 9.04 -14.17 -17.78
N LEU A 18 8.52 -15.02 -16.89
CA LEU A 18 7.20 -14.88 -16.28
C LEU A 18 7.25 -15.30 -14.80
N PRO A 19 6.43 -14.68 -13.94
CA PRO A 19 6.27 -15.16 -12.57
C PRO A 19 5.62 -16.54 -12.55
N TYR A 20 5.89 -17.29 -11.48
CA TYR A 20 5.29 -18.60 -11.25
C TYR A 20 5.00 -18.80 -9.76
N TYR A 21 4.22 -19.84 -9.44
CA TYR A 21 3.84 -20.16 -8.05
C TYR A 21 4.42 -21.49 -7.61
N LYS A 22 5.17 -21.47 -6.51
CA LYS A 22 5.64 -22.69 -5.84
C LYS A 22 4.58 -23.19 -4.88
N LYS A 23 4.21 -24.46 -5.04
CA LYS A 23 3.27 -25.13 -4.13
C LYS A 23 4.03 -25.73 -2.96
N LEU A 24 3.71 -25.27 -1.75
CA LEU A 24 4.30 -25.77 -0.51
C LEU A 24 3.20 -26.19 0.45
N CYS A 25 3.60 -26.91 1.49
CA CYS A 25 2.71 -27.23 2.58
C CYS A 25 3.33 -26.87 3.91
N LEU A 26 2.65 -26.01 4.67
CA LEU A 26 3.04 -25.60 6.00
C LEU A 26 2.23 -26.35 7.05
N GLN A 27 2.91 -26.87 8.07
CA GLN A 27 2.27 -27.35 9.29
C GLN A 27 2.34 -26.23 10.34
N ILE A 28 1.18 -25.62 10.66
CA ILE A 28 1.07 -24.58 11.69
C ILE A 28 1.20 -25.23 13.08
N LYS A 29 2.11 -24.66 13.87
CA LYS A 29 2.33 -24.93 15.29
C LYS A 29 1.88 -23.73 16.12
N ASP A 30 1.63 -23.98 17.40
CA ASP A 30 1.26 -22.93 18.34
C ASP A 30 2.33 -21.83 18.38
N ASN A 31 1.89 -20.57 18.48
CA ASN A 31 2.72 -19.36 18.56
C ASN A 31 3.59 -19.05 17.33
N GLN A 32 3.41 -19.75 16.20
CA GLN A 32 4.05 -19.33 14.95
C GLN A 32 3.40 -18.06 14.40
N THR A 33 4.22 -17.23 13.78
CA THR A 33 3.84 -15.94 13.21
C THR A 33 4.10 -15.87 11.72
N LEU A 34 3.64 -14.80 11.06
CA LEU A 34 3.93 -14.56 9.64
C LEU A 34 5.44 -14.43 9.35
N ARG A 35 6.24 -13.92 10.29
CA ARG A 35 7.71 -13.96 10.15
C ARG A 35 8.25 -15.39 10.14
N ASP A 36 7.69 -16.30 10.93
CA ASP A 36 8.08 -17.71 10.91
C ASP A 36 7.69 -18.38 9.57
N LEU A 37 6.56 -17.97 8.97
CA LEU A 37 6.21 -18.34 7.59
C LEU A 37 7.29 -17.86 6.62
N LEU A 38 7.73 -16.60 6.68
CA LEU A 38 8.78 -16.09 5.78
C LEU A 38 10.10 -16.86 5.93
N VAL A 39 10.51 -17.18 7.16
CA VAL A 39 11.68 -18.05 7.40
C VAL A 39 11.50 -19.43 6.77
N PHE A 40 10.31 -20.03 6.91
CA PHE A 40 9.99 -21.30 6.27
C PHE A 40 10.10 -21.21 4.73
N LEU A 41 9.59 -20.14 4.12
CA LEU A 41 9.70 -19.93 2.68
C LEU A 41 11.16 -19.85 2.22
N GLN A 42 12.03 -19.14 2.95
CA GLN A 42 13.46 -19.05 2.64
C GLN A 42 14.20 -20.39 2.80
N GLN A 43 13.74 -21.26 3.69
CA GLN A 43 14.31 -22.60 3.87
C GLN A 43 13.89 -23.55 2.75
N GLU A 44 12.62 -23.50 2.33
CA GLU A 44 12.07 -24.38 1.29
C GLU A 44 12.37 -23.90 -0.13
N ILE A 45 12.58 -22.59 -0.32
CA ILE A 45 12.83 -21.98 -1.61
C ILE A 45 14.24 -21.37 -1.60
N SER A 46 15.18 -22.05 -2.28
CA SER A 46 16.56 -21.56 -2.41
C SER A 46 16.60 -20.17 -3.05
N GLY A 47 17.25 -19.23 -2.37
CA GLY A 47 17.43 -17.86 -2.84
C GLY A 47 16.21 -16.94 -2.71
N TYR A 48 15.16 -17.38 -2.01
CA TYR A 48 13.92 -16.62 -1.86
C TYR A 48 14.11 -15.30 -1.12
N ALA A 49 13.56 -14.23 -1.66
CA ALA A 49 13.73 -12.88 -1.13
C ALA A 49 12.43 -12.31 -0.51
N CYS A 50 12.52 -11.82 0.72
CA CYS A 50 11.43 -11.16 1.43
C CYS A 50 12.00 -10.19 2.47
N ASP A 51 11.20 -9.18 2.87
CA ASP A 51 11.58 -8.21 3.88
C ASP A 51 11.24 -8.77 5.28
N MET A 52 12.27 -9.05 6.07
CA MET A 52 12.13 -9.64 7.41
C MET A 52 11.90 -8.59 8.49
N GLU A 53 12.26 -7.33 8.23
CA GLU A 53 12.15 -6.23 9.18
C GLU A 53 10.77 -5.59 9.08
N HIS A 54 10.37 -5.24 7.86
CA HIS A 54 9.11 -4.58 7.54
C HIS A 54 8.19 -5.52 6.75
N LEU A 55 7.32 -6.22 7.48
CA LEU A 55 6.39 -7.15 6.88
C LEU A 55 5.39 -6.40 6.00
N ALA A 56 5.31 -6.78 4.72
CA ALA A 56 4.34 -6.27 3.76
C ALA A 56 4.14 -7.31 2.65
N LEU A 57 3.00 -7.98 2.66
CA LEU A 57 2.66 -9.02 1.68
C LEU A 57 1.15 -9.11 1.50
N ARG A 58 0.72 -9.93 0.53
CA ARG A 58 -0.68 -10.29 0.35
C ARG A 58 -0.91 -11.76 0.63
N ILE A 59 -2.02 -12.04 1.30
CA ILE A 59 -2.59 -13.40 1.41
C ILE A 59 -3.96 -13.38 0.77
N ASN A 60 -4.17 -14.20 -0.26
CA ASN A 60 -5.44 -14.28 -1.01
C ASN A 60 -5.92 -12.89 -1.47
N GLY A 61 -4.99 -12.06 -1.95
CA GLY A 61 -5.26 -10.70 -2.41
C GLY A 61 -5.51 -9.66 -1.31
N ILE A 62 -5.40 -9.99 -0.02
CA ILE A 62 -5.56 -9.03 1.09
C ILE A 62 -4.19 -8.62 1.63
N ALA A 63 -3.96 -7.31 1.77
CA ALA A 63 -2.69 -6.76 2.25
C ALA A 63 -2.52 -6.99 3.76
N ILE A 64 -1.31 -7.34 4.19
CA ILE A 64 -0.94 -7.54 5.58
C ILE A 64 0.39 -6.82 5.86
N PHE A 65 0.41 -5.99 6.90
CA PHE A 65 1.58 -5.21 7.33
C PHE A 65 2.10 -5.59 8.72
N GLU A 66 1.40 -6.49 9.41
CA GLU A 66 1.66 -6.83 10.82
C GLU A 66 2.15 -8.28 10.97
N ASN A 67 2.98 -8.53 11.99
CA ASN A 67 3.43 -9.88 12.29
C ASN A 67 2.38 -10.66 13.11
N LEU A 68 1.39 -11.19 12.42
CA LEU A 68 0.25 -11.88 13.01
C LEU A 68 0.54 -13.34 13.36
N ASN A 69 -0.23 -13.91 14.28
CA ASN A 69 -0.20 -15.34 14.59
C ASN A 69 -0.82 -16.15 13.45
N LEU A 70 -0.17 -17.24 13.04
CA LEU A 70 -0.63 -18.07 11.92
C LEU A 70 -1.96 -18.77 12.19
N ILE A 71 -2.32 -19.01 13.45
CA ILE A 71 -3.64 -19.56 13.82
C ILE A 71 -4.74 -18.54 13.46
N ASP A 72 -4.55 -17.26 13.79
CA ASP A 72 -5.52 -16.21 13.51
C ASP A 72 -5.62 -15.95 11.99
N VAL A 73 -4.49 -16.02 11.29
CA VAL A 73 -4.44 -15.95 9.82
C VAL A 73 -5.20 -17.14 9.21
N ALA A 74 -5.01 -18.36 9.72
CA ALA A 74 -5.73 -19.55 9.23
C ALA A 74 -7.24 -19.49 9.50
N GLN A 75 -7.65 -18.94 10.65
CA GLN A 75 -9.06 -18.71 10.94
C GLN A 75 -9.69 -17.72 9.96
N ARG A 76 -8.93 -16.71 9.51
CA ARG A 76 -9.38 -15.70 8.54
C ARG A 76 -9.41 -16.21 7.11
N PHE A 77 -8.33 -16.84 6.66
CA PHE A 77 -8.09 -17.14 5.24
C PHE A 77 -8.32 -18.61 4.86
N GLY A 78 -8.60 -19.48 5.82
CA GLY A 78 -8.74 -20.92 5.59
C GLY A 78 -7.39 -21.63 5.51
N ASP A 79 -7.35 -22.75 4.79
CA ASP A 79 -6.19 -23.62 4.63
C ASP A 79 -5.53 -23.56 3.25
N GLU A 80 -5.99 -22.69 2.37
CA GLU A 80 -5.40 -22.45 1.05
C GLU A 80 -5.00 -20.98 0.95
N TRP A 81 -3.68 -20.71 0.93
CA TRP A 81 -3.13 -19.36 0.91
C TRP A 81 -2.30 -19.14 -0.35
N GLN A 82 -2.70 -18.15 -1.15
CA GLN A 82 -1.87 -17.54 -2.17
C GLN A 82 -1.07 -16.40 -1.53
N ILE A 83 0.25 -16.53 -1.53
CA ILE A 83 1.19 -15.55 -0.96
C ILE A 83 1.82 -14.76 -2.09
N GLU A 84 1.62 -13.44 -2.08
CA GLU A 84 2.08 -12.52 -3.13
C GLU A 84 2.82 -11.31 -2.53
N PRO A 85 3.70 -10.64 -3.28
CA PRO A 85 4.18 -9.31 -2.92
C PRO A 85 3.02 -8.33 -2.82
N MET A 86 3.26 -7.15 -2.22
CA MET A 86 2.29 -6.05 -2.21
C MET A 86 1.79 -5.67 -3.62
N SER A 87 2.66 -5.82 -4.62
CA SER A 87 2.33 -5.68 -6.04
C SER A 87 3.16 -6.63 -6.89
N VAL A 88 2.49 -7.48 -7.67
CA VAL A 88 3.14 -8.33 -8.68
C VAL A 88 3.76 -7.47 -9.80
N TYR A 89 3.14 -6.35 -10.15
CA TYR A 89 3.64 -5.45 -11.19
C TYR A 89 4.98 -4.79 -10.81
N TYR A 90 5.12 -4.39 -9.54
CA TYR A 90 6.35 -3.81 -9.02
C TYR A 90 7.30 -4.83 -8.37
N ALA A 91 7.02 -6.12 -8.44
CA ALA A 91 7.89 -7.14 -7.88
C ALA A 91 9.24 -7.13 -8.61
N TYR A 92 10.35 -7.02 -7.87
CA TYR A 92 11.69 -7.17 -8.46
C TYR A 92 12.32 -8.51 -8.10
N LYS A 93 12.01 -9.04 -6.91
CA LYS A 93 12.44 -10.37 -6.50
C LYS A 93 11.49 -10.94 -5.45
N ASP A 94 10.75 -11.98 -5.81
CA ASP A 94 9.81 -12.71 -4.95
C ASP A 94 8.84 -11.76 -4.24
N LEU A 95 8.91 -11.62 -2.92
CA LEU A 95 8.03 -10.73 -2.15
C LEU A 95 8.53 -9.28 -2.09
N LEU A 96 9.70 -8.98 -2.65
CA LEU A 96 10.29 -7.65 -2.65
C LEU A 96 9.82 -6.81 -3.84
N VAL A 97 9.40 -5.57 -3.56
CA VAL A 97 8.92 -4.61 -4.55
C VAL A 97 9.96 -3.51 -4.83
N ASP A 98 10.03 -3.04 -6.07
CA ASP A 98 10.95 -1.98 -6.49
C ASP A 98 10.42 -0.61 -6.03
N LYS A 99 10.72 -0.25 -4.78
CA LYS A 99 10.37 1.04 -4.21
C LYS A 99 10.91 2.22 -5.03
N LYS A 100 12.04 2.07 -5.74
CA LYS A 100 12.57 3.14 -6.61
C LYS A 100 11.68 3.34 -7.82
N ALA A 101 11.21 2.26 -8.46
CA ALA A 101 10.26 2.35 -9.56
C ALA A 101 8.92 2.96 -9.12
N LEU A 102 8.42 2.61 -7.92
CA LEU A 102 7.25 3.27 -7.32
C LEU A 102 7.49 4.77 -7.12
N ARG A 103 8.63 5.13 -6.52
CA ARG A 103 8.97 6.52 -6.16
C ARG A 103 9.07 7.43 -7.39
N LYS A 104 9.52 6.92 -8.53
CA LYS A 104 9.64 7.69 -9.79
C LYS A 104 8.33 8.36 -10.23
N LYS A 105 7.17 7.80 -9.84
CA LYS A 105 5.86 8.40 -10.12
C LYS A 105 5.75 9.84 -9.56
N TYR A 106 6.51 10.17 -8.53
CA TYR A 106 6.44 11.44 -7.82
C TYR A 106 7.59 12.41 -8.15
N ASP A 107 8.43 12.10 -9.14
CA ASP A 107 9.55 12.97 -9.52
C ASP A 107 9.08 14.37 -9.97
N VAL A 108 7.94 14.45 -10.67
CA VAL A 108 7.33 15.73 -11.09
C VAL A 108 6.90 16.55 -9.87
N PHE A 109 6.31 15.91 -8.86
CA PHE A 109 5.96 16.57 -7.60
C PHE A 109 7.21 17.10 -6.89
N PHE A 110 8.28 16.31 -6.78
CA PHE A 110 9.51 16.74 -6.11
C PHE A 110 10.32 17.79 -6.86
N ALA A 111 10.16 17.88 -8.17
CA ALA A 111 10.72 18.97 -8.98
C ALA A 111 10.00 20.30 -8.69
N TRP A 112 8.67 20.23 -8.49
CA TRP A 112 7.87 21.39 -8.10
C TRP A 112 8.05 21.76 -6.61
N ALA A 113 8.15 20.77 -5.72
CA ALA A 113 8.28 20.94 -4.28
C ALA A 113 9.75 21.21 -3.86
N ASP A 114 10.35 22.25 -4.41
CA ASP A 114 11.73 22.68 -4.12
C ASP A 114 11.93 23.16 -2.67
N PHE A 115 10.85 23.54 -2.00
CA PHE A 115 10.81 23.95 -0.60
C PHE A 115 11.06 22.82 0.40
N LEU A 116 10.94 21.56 -0.03
CA LEU A 116 11.12 20.39 0.84
C LEU A 116 12.59 20.07 1.06
N ASN A 117 12.95 19.82 2.32
CA ASN A 117 14.29 19.35 2.65
C ASN A 117 14.47 17.84 2.35
N ALA A 118 15.68 17.31 2.57
CA ALA A 118 16.00 15.91 2.26
C ALA A 118 15.18 14.92 3.10
N GLU A 119 15.02 15.18 4.40
CA GLU A 119 14.25 14.33 5.32
C GLU A 119 12.78 14.27 4.89
N GLU A 120 12.18 15.42 4.56
CA GLU A 120 10.80 15.49 4.05
C GLU A 120 10.60 14.77 2.73
N ARG A 121 11.63 14.70 1.88
CA ARG A 121 11.59 13.96 0.60
C ARG A 121 11.74 12.45 0.80
N GLU A 122 12.48 12.04 1.82
CA GLU A 122 12.66 10.63 2.20
C GLU A 122 11.46 10.10 2.97
N GLU A 123 10.73 10.97 3.68
CA GLU A 123 9.54 10.59 4.46
C GLU A 123 8.48 9.88 3.63
N LEU A 124 8.36 10.19 2.33
CA LEU A 124 7.47 9.50 1.40
C LEU A 124 7.67 7.98 1.39
N ASP A 125 8.91 7.49 1.59
CA ASP A 125 9.23 6.07 1.51
C ASP A 125 8.47 5.22 2.54
N LYS A 126 8.07 5.84 3.66
CA LYS A 126 7.23 5.19 4.70
C LYS A 126 5.80 4.96 4.24
N TYR A 127 5.32 5.73 3.27
CA TYR A 127 3.95 5.66 2.76
C TYR A 127 3.83 4.90 1.44
N LEU A 128 4.93 4.69 0.70
CA LEU A 128 4.90 4.12 -0.66
C LEU A 128 4.15 2.78 -0.76
N LEU A 129 4.30 1.90 0.24
CA LEU A 129 3.62 0.60 0.23
C LEU A 129 2.11 0.71 0.45
N LEU A 130 1.62 1.79 1.07
CA LEU A 130 0.19 2.02 1.25
C LEU A 130 -0.50 2.30 -0.08
N ASN A 131 0.21 2.88 -1.06
CA ASN A 131 -0.30 3.05 -2.43
C ASN A 131 -0.63 1.72 -3.10
N LEU A 132 -0.04 0.62 -2.61
CA LEU A 132 -0.23 -0.71 -3.16
C LEU A 132 -1.36 -1.47 -2.48
N ILE A 133 -2.08 -0.90 -1.50
CA ILE A 133 -3.25 -1.54 -0.87
C ILE A 133 -4.40 -1.64 -1.87
N THR A 134 -4.71 -0.52 -2.53
CA THR A 134 -5.71 -0.48 -3.59
C THR A 134 -5.15 -1.18 -4.83
N PRO A 135 -5.81 -2.22 -5.37
CA PRO A 135 -5.40 -2.83 -6.63
C PRO A 135 -5.46 -1.77 -7.74
N MET A 136 -4.34 -1.53 -8.43
CA MET A 136 -4.26 -0.48 -9.46
C MET A 136 -5.18 -0.80 -10.65
N SER A 137 -6.34 -0.15 -10.71
CA SER A 137 -7.18 -0.08 -11.92
C SER A 137 -7.06 1.27 -12.63
N ASN A 138 -6.51 2.29 -11.96
CA ASN A 138 -6.28 3.64 -12.48
C ASN A 138 -4.82 4.03 -12.27
N ASP A 139 -4.02 3.97 -13.32
CA ASP A 139 -2.59 4.32 -13.27
C ASP A 139 -2.35 5.80 -12.97
N GLU A 140 -3.34 6.67 -13.24
CA GLU A 140 -3.23 8.11 -12.96
C GLU A 140 -3.43 8.42 -11.48
N TYR A 141 -4.12 7.57 -10.71
CA TYR A 141 -4.37 7.78 -9.28
C TYR A 141 -3.05 7.92 -8.50
N LEU A 142 -2.87 9.02 -7.78
CA LEU A 142 -1.60 9.31 -7.10
C LEU A 142 -1.29 8.33 -5.96
N GLY A 143 -2.31 7.68 -5.39
CA GLY A 143 -2.17 6.63 -4.38
C GLY A 143 -2.41 7.11 -2.95
N ASP A 144 -2.99 6.22 -2.15
CA ASP A 144 -3.46 6.51 -0.79
C ASP A 144 -2.33 6.94 0.15
N GLY A 145 -1.19 6.24 0.08
CA GLY A 145 0.03 6.62 0.81
C GLY A 145 0.56 8.00 0.43
N PHE A 146 0.50 8.37 -0.84
CA PHE A 146 0.91 9.71 -1.26
C PHE A 146 -0.01 10.79 -0.69
N PHE A 147 -1.32 10.56 -0.63
CA PHE A 147 -2.23 11.53 0.02
C PHE A 147 -1.98 11.66 1.52
N LEU A 148 -1.67 10.57 2.22
CA LEU A 148 -1.27 10.62 3.62
C LEU A 148 0.06 11.38 3.81
N TYR A 149 1.00 11.21 2.89
CA TYR A 149 2.23 12.00 2.85
C TYR A 149 1.93 13.50 2.62
N LEU A 150 1.02 13.85 1.72
CA LEU A 150 0.60 15.24 1.51
C LEU A 150 -0.10 15.81 2.75
N LYS A 151 -0.93 15.02 3.45
CA LYS A 151 -1.54 15.39 4.74
C LYS A 151 -0.46 15.71 5.77
N TRP A 152 0.57 14.88 5.86
CA TRP A 152 1.72 15.11 6.72
C TRP A 152 2.46 16.42 6.36
N LEU A 153 2.71 16.67 5.07
CA LEU A 153 3.31 17.92 4.61
C LEU A 153 2.46 19.15 4.94
N LEU A 154 1.14 19.07 4.81
CA LEU A 154 0.22 20.17 5.15
C LEU A 154 0.34 20.60 6.62
N SER A 155 0.58 19.65 7.53
CA SER A 155 0.80 19.96 8.95
C SER A 155 2.09 20.73 9.22
N ARG A 156 3.07 20.65 8.31
CA ARG A 156 4.40 21.25 8.43
C ARG A 156 4.54 22.54 7.63
N HIS A 157 3.84 22.62 6.51
CA HIS A 157 3.84 23.74 5.58
C HIS A 157 2.43 24.29 5.37
N PRO A 158 1.78 24.82 6.42
CA PRO A 158 0.44 25.40 6.28
C PRO A 158 0.40 26.57 5.29
N GLU A 159 1.54 27.25 5.06
CA GLU A 159 1.70 28.30 4.05
C GLU A 159 1.57 27.79 2.61
N LYS A 160 1.75 26.48 2.38
CA LYS A 160 1.62 25.81 1.07
C LYS A 160 0.26 25.13 0.87
N LEU A 161 -0.71 25.39 1.76
CA LEU A 161 -2.01 24.71 1.76
C LEU A 161 -2.69 24.76 0.38
N ASN A 162 -2.81 25.94 -0.22
CA ASN A 162 -3.55 26.09 -1.48
C ASN A 162 -2.86 25.35 -2.62
N GLU A 163 -1.53 25.44 -2.72
CA GLU A 163 -0.79 24.80 -3.79
C GLU A 163 -0.72 23.28 -3.63
N LEU A 164 -0.63 22.77 -2.40
CA LEU A 164 -0.72 21.33 -2.14
C LEU A 164 -2.13 20.79 -2.43
N LEU A 165 -3.18 21.57 -2.14
CA LEU A 165 -4.54 21.20 -2.51
C LEU A 165 -4.71 21.06 -4.03
N GLU A 166 -4.03 21.87 -4.85
CA GLU A 166 -4.08 21.73 -6.31
C GLU A 166 -3.60 20.35 -6.78
N TRP A 167 -2.63 19.74 -6.09
CA TRP A 167 -2.22 18.36 -6.36
C TRP A 167 -3.25 17.33 -5.89
N ILE A 168 -3.86 17.56 -4.72
CA ILE A 168 -4.81 16.64 -4.09
C ILE A 168 -6.11 16.50 -4.89
N VAL A 169 -6.57 17.59 -5.52
CA VAL A 169 -7.93 17.69 -6.08
C VAL A 169 -8.02 17.39 -7.57
N GLN A 170 -6.95 16.91 -8.19
CA GLN A 170 -6.92 16.60 -9.62
C GLN A 170 -8.03 15.59 -9.98
N PRO A 171 -8.84 15.84 -11.03
CA PRO A 171 -10.01 15.00 -11.31
C PRO A 171 -9.70 13.51 -11.51
N GLN A 172 -8.65 13.18 -12.27
CA GLN A 172 -8.34 11.80 -12.64
C GLN A 172 -7.37 11.12 -11.66
N SER A 173 -6.50 11.91 -11.03
CA SER A 173 -5.38 11.42 -10.21
C SER A 173 -5.55 11.70 -8.72
N GLY A 174 -6.48 12.58 -8.35
CA GLY A 174 -6.66 13.12 -7.02
C GLY A 174 -7.49 12.26 -6.07
N ILE A 175 -7.59 12.74 -4.83
CA ILE A 175 -8.12 12.00 -3.67
C ILE A 175 -9.59 11.64 -3.77
N LEU A 176 -10.38 12.33 -4.61
CA LEU A 176 -11.79 12.01 -4.77
C LEU A 176 -12.04 10.68 -5.50
N ASN A 177 -10.99 10.04 -6.02
CA ASN A 177 -11.02 8.69 -6.55
C ASN A 177 -10.78 7.62 -5.47
N PHE A 178 -10.60 8.03 -4.21
CA PHE A 178 -10.41 7.13 -3.06
C PHE A 178 -11.60 6.19 -2.86
N VAL A 179 -11.29 4.95 -2.48
CA VAL A 179 -12.25 3.92 -2.08
C VAL A 179 -11.84 3.35 -0.73
N ASN A 180 -12.82 2.83 0.02
CA ASN A 180 -12.57 2.26 1.34
C ASN A 180 -11.56 1.09 1.31
N LEU A 181 -10.58 1.13 2.20
CA LEU A 181 -9.46 0.17 2.27
C LEU A 181 -9.68 -0.92 3.34
N ALA A 182 -10.61 -0.75 4.28
CA ALA A 182 -10.75 -1.65 5.43
C ALA A 182 -10.97 -3.11 5.02
N ASP A 183 -11.65 -3.37 3.90
CA ASP A 183 -11.89 -4.72 3.41
C ASP A 183 -10.72 -5.28 2.56
N MET A 184 -9.69 -4.45 2.28
CA MET A 184 -8.49 -4.81 1.50
C MET A 184 -7.24 -5.05 2.36
N VAL A 185 -7.33 -4.80 3.66
CA VAL A 185 -6.23 -4.94 4.64
C VAL A 185 -6.63 -5.88 5.76
N TYR A 186 -5.68 -6.65 6.28
CA TYR A 186 -5.84 -7.45 7.48
C TYR A 186 -4.68 -7.21 8.49
N PRO A 187 -4.97 -7.04 9.80
CA PRO A 187 -6.30 -6.99 10.42
C PRO A 187 -7.17 -5.84 9.89
N ARG A 188 -8.50 -6.03 9.91
CA ARG A 188 -9.42 -4.98 9.45
C ARG A 188 -9.28 -3.78 10.38
N GLY A 189 -8.97 -2.62 9.81
CA GLY A 189 -8.85 -1.36 10.53
C GLY A 189 -9.35 -0.20 9.69
N ASN A 190 -9.96 0.79 10.35
CA ASN A 190 -10.54 1.95 9.69
C ASN A 190 -9.63 3.18 9.75
N THR A 191 -8.48 3.11 10.44
CA THR A 191 -7.62 4.27 10.67
C THR A 191 -7.16 4.93 9.37
N LEU A 192 -6.75 4.14 8.36
CA LEU A 192 -6.39 4.71 7.06
C LEU A 192 -7.59 5.39 6.37
N ASP A 193 -8.77 4.78 6.45
CA ASP A 193 -9.99 5.37 5.88
C ASP A 193 -10.38 6.67 6.58
N GLU A 194 -10.30 6.70 7.91
CA GLU A 194 -10.58 7.89 8.73
C GLU A 194 -9.63 9.03 8.34
N GLU A 195 -8.33 8.76 8.26
CA GLU A 195 -7.31 9.74 7.85
C GLU A 195 -7.58 10.32 6.45
N MET A 196 -8.02 9.47 5.51
CA MET A 196 -8.39 9.85 4.15
C MET A 196 -9.68 10.68 4.10
N TRP A 197 -10.71 10.29 4.86
CA TRP A 197 -11.96 11.04 4.95
C TRP A 197 -11.79 12.41 5.59
N GLU A 198 -10.88 12.55 6.56
CA GLU A 198 -10.50 13.84 7.10
C GLU A 198 -9.87 14.75 6.03
N LEU A 199 -8.97 14.21 5.21
CA LEU A 199 -8.36 14.98 4.12
C LEU A 199 -9.38 15.36 3.04
N ILE A 200 -10.29 14.46 2.68
CA ILE A 200 -11.42 14.76 1.78
C ILE A 200 -12.31 15.85 2.38
N SER A 201 -12.61 15.80 3.68
CA SER A 201 -13.41 16.82 4.36
C SER A 201 -12.73 18.18 4.34
N LEU A 202 -11.41 18.23 4.56
CA LEU A 202 -10.61 19.45 4.43
C LEU A 202 -10.70 20.03 3.01
N VAL A 203 -10.52 19.18 2.00
CA VAL A 203 -10.64 19.54 0.57
C VAL A 203 -12.01 20.15 0.27
N LEU A 204 -13.10 19.51 0.69
CA LEU A 204 -14.47 19.95 0.43
C LEU A 204 -14.87 21.20 1.23
N SER A 205 -14.25 21.42 2.40
CA SER A 205 -14.50 22.61 3.21
C SER A 205 -13.79 23.85 2.68
N THR A 206 -12.70 23.66 1.95
CA THR A 206 -11.94 24.74 1.33
C THR A 206 -12.73 25.24 0.12
N LYS A 207 -12.91 26.56 -0.03
CA LYS A 207 -13.57 27.18 -1.20
C LYS A 207 -12.71 27.09 -2.46
N HIS A 208 -12.33 25.87 -2.84
CA HIS A 208 -11.56 25.62 -4.04
C HIS A 208 -12.45 25.83 -5.27
N LYS A 209 -11.92 26.48 -6.30
CA LYS A 209 -12.68 26.89 -7.49
C LYS A 209 -13.41 25.72 -8.17
N GLN A 210 -12.82 24.53 -8.11
CA GLN A 210 -13.41 23.32 -8.68
C GLN A 210 -14.67 22.85 -7.95
N PHE A 211 -14.82 23.12 -6.65
CA PHE A 211 -15.96 22.67 -5.83
C PHE A 211 -16.98 23.77 -5.53
N ALA A 212 -16.80 24.97 -6.09
CA ALA A 212 -17.70 26.11 -5.89
C ALA A 212 -19.17 25.77 -6.22
N HIS A 213 -19.41 24.87 -7.17
CA HIS A 213 -20.75 24.40 -7.59
C HIS A 213 -21.34 23.30 -6.67
N LEU A 214 -20.52 22.59 -5.89
CA LEU A 214 -21.04 21.61 -4.92
C LEU A 214 -21.66 22.31 -3.71
N HIS A 215 -21.15 23.50 -3.35
CA HIS A 215 -21.75 24.30 -2.29
C HIS A 215 -23.16 24.80 -2.62
N THR A 216 -23.49 24.98 -3.91
CA THR A 216 -24.84 25.38 -4.35
C THR A 216 -25.85 24.24 -4.35
N LEU A 217 -25.41 22.99 -4.21
CA LEU A 217 -26.31 21.82 -4.10
C LEU A 217 -26.85 21.59 -2.69
N LYS A 218 -26.27 22.23 -1.66
CA LYS A 218 -26.78 22.17 -0.28
C LYS A 218 -28.03 23.04 -0.05
N GLU A 219 -28.45 23.82 -1.05
CA GLU A 219 -29.59 24.74 -0.99
C GLU A 219 -30.85 24.21 -1.73
N ILE A 220 -30.85 22.92 -2.11
CA ILE A 220 -32.00 22.20 -2.68
C ILE A 220 -32.45 21.12 -1.70
#